data_AF-A0A285CSR6-F1
#
_entry.id   AF-A0A285CSR6-F1
#
_cell.length_a   1.000
_cell.length_b   1.000
_cell.length_c   1.000
_cell.angle_alpha   90.00
_cell.angle_beta   90.00
_cell.angle_gamma   90.00
#
_symmetry.space_group_name_H-M   'P 1'
#
loop_
_entity.id
_entity.type
_entity.pdbx_description
1 polymer ?
#
loop_
_entity_poly.entity_id
_entity_poly.type
_entity_poly.pdbx_seq_one_letter_code
_entity_poly.pdbx_strand_id
1 'polypeptide(L)' 'MGNQLFGEASKWVYRVTEASKGTGSKDDSLAAKAQNALSSAYANSTTAEKRQLRELQDQLDQIK' A
#
# COMPACT_ATOMS: atom_id res chain seq x y z
N MET A 1 -3.03 -6.14 17.80
CA MET A 1 -1.85 -5.73 17.01
C MET A 1 -2.10 -5.74 15.48
N GLY A 2 -3.35 -5.86 14.99
CA GLY A 2 -3.63 -5.82 13.53
C GLY A 2 -3.56 -4.42 12.90
N ASN A 3 -3.68 -3.35 13.70
CA ASN A 3 -3.82 -1.99 13.18
C ASN A 3 -2.49 -1.33 12.74
N GLN A 4 -1.33 -1.81 13.23
CA GLN A 4 -0.04 -1.23 12.87
C GLN A 4 0.33 -1.52 11.40
N LEU A 5 0.18 -2.77 10.97
CA LEU A 5 0.49 -3.19 9.60
C LEU A 5 -0.44 -2.52 8.58
N PHE A 6 -1.72 -2.37 8.91
CA PHE A 6 -2.68 -1.65 8.08
C PHE A 6 -2.31 -0.17 7.92
N GLY A 7 -1.95 0.49 9.03
CA GLY A 7 -1.48 1.88 9.01
C GLY A 7 -0.21 2.07 8.20
N GLU A 8 0.74 1.13 8.29
CA GLU A 8 1.96 1.13 7.49
C GLU A 8 1.66 0.97 6.00
N ALA A 9 0.84 -0.01 5.64
CA ALA A 9 0.46 -0.26 4.25
C ALA A 9 -0.21 0.97 3.61
N SER A 10 -1.19 1.58 4.30
CA SER A 10 -1.86 2.80 3.83
C SER A 10 -0.88 3.96 3.66
N LYS A 11 0.06 4.13 4.60
CA LYS A 11 1.07 5.19 4.54
C LYS A 11 2.01 5.02 3.34
N TRP A 12 2.40 3.79 3.01
CA TRP A 12 3.23 3.52 1.84
C TRP A 12 2.49 3.80 0.53
N VAL A 13 1.23 3.38 0.41
CA VAL A 13 0.38 3.68 -0.76
C VAL A 13 0.25 5.19 -0.95
N TYR A 14 -0.05 5.93 0.14
CA TYR A 14 -0.12 7.39 0.11
C TYR A 14 1.18 8.02 -0.40
N ARG A 15 2.34 7.56 0.07
CA ARG A 15 3.65 8.05 -0.40
C ARG A 15 3.89 7.77 -1.88
N VAL A 16 3.48 6.61 -2.39
CA VAL A 16 3.57 6.28 -3.82
C VAL A 16 2.70 7.22 -4.64
N THR A 17 1.47 7.49 -4.19
CA THR A 17 0.56 8.44 -4.83
C THR A 17 1.15 9.86 -4.85
N GLU A 18 1.73 10.31 -3.75
CA GLU A 18 2.38 11.63 -3.67
C GLU A 18 3.62 11.71 -4.57
N ALA A 19 4.48 10.69 -4.54
CA ALA A 19 5.66 10.62 -5.41
C ALA A 19 5.26 10.65 -6.89
N SER A 20 4.23 9.89 -7.27
CA SER A 20 3.72 9.86 -8.64
C SER A 20 3.15 11.21 -9.09
N LYS A 21 2.65 12.05 -8.18
CA LYS A 21 2.13 13.39 -8.49
C LYS A 21 3.22 14.47 -8.53
N GLY A 22 4.26 14.35 -7.69
CA GLY A 22 5.24 15.41 -7.45
C GLY A 22 6.47 15.39 -8.37
N THR A 23 7.00 14.21 -8.71
CA THR A 23 8.33 14.10 -9.36
C THR A 23 8.29 13.52 -10.78
N GLY A 24 7.13 13.13 -11.30
CA GLY A 24 6.98 12.50 -12.64
C GLY A 24 7.77 11.19 -12.82
N SER A 25 8.47 10.76 -11.77
CA SER A 25 9.30 9.57 -11.72
C SER A 25 8.55 8.55 -10.90
N LYS A 26 8.13 7.46 -11.54
CA LYS A 26 7.53 6.32 -10.84
C LYS A 26 8.62 5.72 -9.94
N ASP A 27 8.53 5.98 -8.64
CA ASP A 27 9.42 5.36 -7.66
C ASP A 27 9.03 3.88 -7.50
N ASP A 28 9.50 3.02 -8.40
CA ASP A 28 9.31 1.57 -8.35
C ASP A 28 9.76 0.98 -6.99
N SER A 29 10.77 1.60 -6.36
CA SER A 29 11.22 1.24 -5.02
C SER A 29 10.17 1.51 -3.93
N LEU A 30 9.39 2.59 -4.05
CA LEU A 30 8.29 2.87 -3.13
C LEU A 30 7.10 1.95 -3.40
N ALA A 31 6.78 1.69 -4.67
CA ALA A 31 5.73 0.75 -5.05
C ALA A 31 6.02 -0.67 -4.52
N ALA A 32 7.26 -1.13 -4.64
CA ALA A 32 7.69 -2.43 -4.10
C ALA A 32 7.55 -2.50 -2.56
N LYS A 33 7.89 -1.43 -1.84
CA LYS A 33 7.71 -1.35 -0.39
C LYS A 33 6.23 -1.38 0.01
N ALA A 34 5.39 -0.65 -0.71
CA ALA A 34 3.95 -0.64 -0.47
C ALA A 34 3.34 -2.03 -0.71
N GLN A 35 3.72 -2.73 -1.77
CA GLN A 35 3.31 -4.11 -2.03
C GLN A 35 3.73 -5.08 -0.91
N ASN A 36 4.97 -4.97 -0.44
CA ASN A 36 5.46 -5.83 0.64
C ASN A 36 4.71 -5.58 1.96
N ALA A 37 4.47 -4.31 2.29
CA ALA A 37 3.68 -3.92 3.45
C ALA A 37 2.23 -4.39 3.35
N LEU A 38 1.59 -4.24 2.18
CA LEU A 38 0.24 -4.74 1.91
C LEU A 38 0.16 -6.26 2.05
N SER A 39 1.12 -7.01 1.51
CA SER A 39 1.17 -8.47 1.64
C SER A 39 1.34 -8.90 3.09
N SER A 40 2.19 -8.21 3.84
CA SER A 40 2.42 -8.49 5.27
C SER A 40 1.19 -8.16 6.11
N ALA A 41 0.52 -7.04 5.84
CA ALA A 41 -0.74 -6.67 6.46
C ALA A 41 -1.83 -7.69 6.12
N TYR A 42 -1.95 -8.09 4.85
CA TYR A 42 -2.96 -9.04 4.39
C TYR A 42 -2.84 -10.40 5.07
N ALA A 43 -1.61 -10.90 5.27
CA ALA A 43 -1.36 -12.15 5.97
C ALA A 43 -1.80 -12.12 7.45
N ASN A 44 -1.79 -10.93 8.08
CA ASN A 44 -2.04 -10.76 9.52
C ASN A 44 -3.38 -10.04 9.83
N SER A 45 -4.20 -9.77 8.82
CA SER A 45 -5.46 -9.02 8.93
C SER A 45 -6.69 -9.93 8.87
N THR A 46 -7.79 -9.47 9.46
CA THR A 46 -9.10 -10.14 9.40
C THR A 46 -9.72 -10.07 8.00
N THR A 47 -10.75 -10.88 7.73
CA THR A 47 -11.47 -10.87 6.45
C THR A 47 -12.05 -9.50 6.07
N ALA A 48 -12.44 -8.70 7.07
CA ALA A 48 -12.91 -7.34 6.85
C ALA A 48 -11.77 -6.39 6.42
N GLU A 49 -10.65 -6.40 7.15
CA GLU A 49 -9.46 -5.59 6.82
C GLU A 49 -8.82 -6.00 5.50
N LYS A 50 -8.85 -7.30 5.16
CA LYS A 50 -8.39 -7.82 3.87
C LYS A 50 -9.11 -7.18 2.67
N ARG A 51 -10.39 -6.80 2.82
CA ARG A 51 -11.11 -6.08 1.74
C ARG A 51 -10.52 -4.68 1.56
N GLN A 52 -10.33 -3.95 2.65
CA GLN A 52 -9.74 -2.60 2.60
C GLN A 52 -8.29 -2.62 2.07
N LEU A 53 -7.49 -3.60 2.48
CA LEU A 53 -6.14 -3.80 1.96
C LEU A 53 -6.12 -4.12 0.46
N ARG A 54 -7.13 -4.85 -0.03
CA ARG A 54 -7.25 -5.15 -1.46
C ARG A 54 -7.55 -3.88 -2.27
N GLU A 55 -8.44 -3.02 -1.78
CA GLU A 55 -8.72 -1.73 -2.41
C GLU A 55 -7.46 -0.84 -2.48
N LEU A 56 -6.65 -0.83 -1.42
CA LEU A 56 -5.36 -0.13 -1.40
C LEU A 56 -4.36 -0.72 -2.40
N GLN A 57 -4.37 -2.04 -2.58
CA GLN A 57 -3.53 -2.73 -3.57
C GLN A 57 -3.96 -2.38 -5.00
N ASP A 58 -5.25 -2.34 -5.28
CA ASP A 58 -5.77 -1.92 -6.59
C ASP A 58 -5.39 -0.46 -6.88
N GLN A 59 -5.49 0.44 -5.89
CA GLN A 59 -5.04 1.83 -6.03
C GLN A 59 -3.55 1.92 -6.36
N LEU A 60 -2.72 1.10 -5.70
CA LEU A 60 -1.29 1.07 -5.97
C LEU A 60 -0.99 0.60 -7.40
N ASP A 61 -1.70 -0.43 -7.87
CA ASP A 61 -1.53 -1.00 -9.21
C ASP A 61 -1.91 -0.01 -10.32
N GLN A 62 -2.94 0.82 -10.08
CA GLN A 62 -3.35 1.91 -10.98
C GLN A 62 -2.31 3.03 -11.11
N ILE A 63 -1.44 3.20 -10.11
CA ILE A 63 -0.40 4.24 -10.10
C ILE A 63 0.91 3.75 -10.73
N LYS A 64 1.15 2.43 -10.70
CA LYS A 64 2.34 1.79 -11.28
C LYS A 64 2.38 1.90 -12.79
#